data_AF-A0A0D2NUS3-F1
#
_entry.id   AF-A0A0D2NUS3-F1
#
_cell.length_a   1.000
_cell.length_b   1.000
_cell.length_c   1.000
_cell.angle_alpha   90.00
_cell.angle_beta   90.00
_cell.angle_gamma   90.00
#
_symmetry.space_group_name_H-M   'P 1'
#
loop_
_entity.id
_entity.type
_entity.pdbx_description
1 polymer ?
#
loop_
_entity_poly.entity_id
_entity_poly.type
_entity_poly.pdbx_seq_one_letter_code
_entity_poly.pdbx_strand_id
1 'polypeptide(L)'
;MINLIKRINASSKLIYGVGTQMHLSAGGAGGVSAALSALATTGLEVAITELDIAGGSATDYTTVVKACLAVSSSVAITSWGVSDIVINSWRASTTPLL
;
A
#
# COMPACT_ATOMS: atom_id res chain seq x y z
N MET A 1 5.80 -12.55 -3.78
CA MET A 1 4.88 -12.61 -2.62
C MET A 1 3.69 -13.54 -2.86
N ILE A 2 2.81 -13.27 -3.83
CA ILE A 2 1.57 -14.06 -4.10
C ILE A 2 1.81 -15.57 -4.14
N ASN A 3 2.80 -16.05 -4.91
CA ASN A 3 3.10 -17.48 -5.02
C ASN A 3 3.58 -18.10 -3.70
N LEU A 4 4.26 -17.33 -2.84
CA LEU A 4 4.67 -17.79 -1.52
C LEU A 4 3.46 -17.96 -0.61
N ILE A 5 2.56 -16.97 -0.59
CA ILE A 5 1.30 -17.03 0.16
C ILE A 5 0.48 -18.25 -0.26
N LYS A 6 0.27 -18.43 -1.57
CA LYS A 6 -0.48 -19.57 -2.12
C LYS A 6 0.16 -20.90 -1.73
N ARG A 7 1.49 -21.00 -1.79
CA ARG A 7 2.22 -22.22 -1.40
C ARG A 7 2.05 -22.54 0.08
N ILE A 8 2.18 -21.55 0.96
CA ILE A 8 2.03 -21.73 2.41
C ILE A 8 0.59 -22.14 2.72
N ASN A 9 -0.39 -21.44 2.15
CA ASN A 9 -1.81 -21.68 2.40
C ASN A 9 -2.37 -22.93 1.69
N ALA A 10 -1.65 -23.54 0.75
CA ALA A 10 -2.10 -24.75 0.06
C ALA A 10 -2.17 -25.98 0.99
N SER A 11 -1.30 -26.06 1.98
CA SER A 11 -1.30 -27.15 2.96
C SER A 11 -2.21 -26.83 4.15
N SER A 12 -2.03 -25.64 4.75
CA SER A 12 -2.80 -25.15 5.89
C SER A 12 -2.92 -23.63 5.79
N LYS A 13 -4.09 -23.06 6.10
CA LYS A 13 -4.28 -21.60 6.10
C LYS A 13 -3.51 -20.96 7.28
N LEU A 14 -2.28 -20.52 7.03
CA LEU A 14 -1.40 -19.89 8.03
C LEU A 14 -1.27 -18.37 7.85
N ILE A 15 -1.58 -17.86 6.65
CA ILE A 15 -1.53 -16.43 6.33
C ILE A 15 -2.96 -15.94 6.12
N TYR A 16 -3.34 -14.86 6.82
CA TYR A 16 -4.70 -14.34 6.84
C TYR A 16 -4.87 -13.01 6.09
N GLY A 17 -3.79 -12.28 5.88
CA GLY A 17 -3.79 -11.01 5.17
C GLY A 17 -2.43 -10.74 4.51
N VAL A 18 -2.40 -9.76 3.62
CA VAL A 18 -1.18 -9.28 2.99
C VAL A 18 -1.10 -7.76 3.08
N GLY A 19 0.00 -7.27 3.66
CA GLY A 19 0.35 -5.84 3.68
C GLY A 19 1.24 -5.48 2.49
N THR A 20 1.03 -4.31 1.93
CA THR A 20 1.99 -3.64 1.04
C THR A 20 2.36 -2.29 1.65
N GLN A 21 3.65 -2.00 1.73
CA GLN A 21 4.12 -0.75 2.31
C GLN A 21 3.62 0.45 1.50
N MET A 22 3.73 0.37 0.17
CA MET A 22 3.32 1.45 -0.73
C MET A 22 4.11 2.76 -0.53
N HIS A 23 5.43 2.64 -0.32
CA HIS A 23 6.38 3.74 -0.44
C HIS A 23 6.57 4.11 -1.91
N LEU A 24 6.01 5.23 -2.36
CA LEU A 24 5.97 5.61 -3.78
C LEU A 24 6.91 6.78 -4.11
N SER A 25 7.44 6.78 -5.32
CA SER A 25 8.05 7.96 -5.94
C SER A 25 6.98 8.92 -6.45
N ALA A 26 7.35 10.16 -6.75
CA ALA A 26 6.46 11.15 -7.36
C ALA A 26 5.88 10.62 -8.68
N GLY A 27 4.55 10.68 -8.85
CA GLY A 27 3.84 10.10 -10.00
C GLY A 27 3.77 8.57 -10.00
N GLY A 28 4.16 7.91 -8.90
CA GLY A 28 4.22 6.46 -8.79
C GLY A 28 2.88 5.75 -8.57
N ALA A 29 1.77 6.47 -8.45
CA ALA A 29 0.47 5.88 -8.09
C ALA A 29 -0.18 5.06 -9.23
N GLY A 30 0.27 5.21 -10.48
CA GLY A 30 -0.34 4.53 -11.64
C GLY A 30 -0.34 3.00 -11.57
N GLY A 31 0.61 2.39 -10.85
CA GLY A 31 0.71 0.93 -10.67
C GLY A 31 -0.15 0.36 -9.54
N VAL A 32 -0.74 1.20 -8.69
CA VAL A 32 -1.33 0.77 -7.42
C VAL A 32 -2.55 -0.11 -7.60
N SER A 33 -3.44 0.24 -8.53
CA SER A 33 -4.62 -0.59 -8.83
C SER A 33 -4.22 -2.00 -9.26
N ALA A 34 -3.27 -2.13 -10.20
CA ALA A 34 -2.78 -3.43 -10.65
C ALA A 34 -2.14 -4.24 -9.52
N ALA A 35 -1.35 -3.59 -8.64
CA ALA A 35 -0.72 -4.25 -7.50
C ALA A 35 -1.76 -4.78 -6.49
N LEU A 36 -2.76 -3.98 -6.11
CA LEU A 36 -3.80 -4.38 -5.18
C LEU A 36 -4.68 -5.50 -5.77
N SER A 37 -5.07 -5.39 -7.05
CA SER A 37 -5.80 -6.47 -7.74
C SER A 37 -5.00 -7.77 -7.78
N ALA A 38 -3.68 -7.71 -8.01
CA ALA A 38 -2.83 -8.88 -7.99
C ALA A 38 -2.78 -9.52 -6.59
N LEU A 39 -2.63 -8.72 -5.53
CA LEU A 39 -2.66 -9.20 -4.14
C LEU A 39 -4.01 -9.82 -3.77
N ALA A 40 -5.12 -9.24 -4.24
CA ALA A 40 -6.47 -9.76 -4.03
C ALA A 40 -6.65 -11.19 -4.61
N THR A 41 -5.88 -11.58 -5.63
CA THR A 41 -5.90 -12.95 -6.18
C THR A 41 -5.42 -14.03 -5.20
N THR A 42 -4.90 -13.65 -4.03
CA THR A 42 -4.59 -14.56 -2.92
C THR A 42 -5.84 -15.01 -2.17
N GLY A 43 -6.97 -14.31 -2.33
CA GLY A 43 -8.19 -14.54 -1.55
C GLY A 43 -8.10 -14.06 -0.10
N LEU A 44 -7.08 -13.27 0.23
CA LEU A 44 -6.86 -12.69 1.55
C LEU A 44 -7.24 -11.21 1.58
N GLU A 45 -7.39 -10.67 2.79
CA GLU A 45 -7.44 -9.22 2.99
C GLU A 45 -6.13 -8.58 2.57
N VAL A 46 -6.22 -7.39 1.99
CA VAL A 46 -5.10 -6.57 1.55
C VAL A 46 -5.11 -5.27 2.35
N ALA A 47 -3.96 -4.86 2.86
CA ALA A 47 -3.81 -3.57 3.52
C ALA A 47 -2.65 -2.79 2.93
N ILE A 48 -2.84 -1.48 2.76
CA ILE A 48 -1.74 -0.54 2.55
C ILE A 48 -1.26 -0.12 3.94
N THR A 49 -0.02 -0.46 4.31
CA THR A 49 0.41 -0.40 5.72
C THR A 49 1.36 0.75 6.03
N GLU A 50 2.04 1.33 5.04
CA GLU A 50 3.12 2.31 5.25
C GLU A 50 3.13 3.38 4.14
N LEU A 51 1.96 3.90 3.76
CA LEU A 51 1.84 4.81 2.62
C LEU A 51 2.61 6.11 2.86
N ASP A 52 3.55 6.42 1.95
CA ASP A 52 4.12 7.74 1.75
C ASP A 52 4.43 7.92 0.25
N ILE A 53 4.33 9.15 -0.27
CA ILE A 53 4.50 9.43 -1.70
C ILE A 53 5.40 10.64 -1.87
N ALA A 54 6.61 10.46 -2.40
CA ALA A 54 7.55 11.56 -2.61
C ALA A 54 6.88 12.77 -3.30
N GLY A 55 6.99 13.95 -2.68
CA GLY A 55 6.37 15.19 -3.11
C GLY A 55 4.94 15.43 -2.63
N GLY A 56 4.33 14.51 -1.88
CA GLY A 56 3.03 14.75 -1.20
C GLY A 56 1.87 15.02 -2.17
N SER A 57 1.94 14.51 -3.40
CA SER A 57 0.97 14.83 -4.46
C SER A 57 -0.45 14.40 -4.07
N ALA A 58 -1.36 15.38 -3.92
CA ALA A 58 -2.77 15.12 -3.64
C ALA A 58 -3.43 14.21 -4.70
N THR A 59 -2.98 14.30 -5.96
CA THR A 59 -3.48 13.46 -7.06
C THR A 59 -3.04 12.00 -6.87
N ASP A 60 -1.80 11.77 -6.48
CA ASP A 60 -1.29 10.42 -6.22
C ASP A 60 -1.98 9.80 -5.00
N TYR A 61 -2.09 10.53 -3.89
CA TYR A 61 -2.85 10.08 -2.71
C TYR A 61 -4.29 9.73 -3.05
N THR A 62 -4.98 10.58 -3.82
CA THR A 62 -6.35 10.31 -4.28
C THR A 62 -6.43 9.05 -5.13
N THR A 63 -5.41 8.81 -5.97
CA THR A 63 -5.33 7.62 -6.83
C THR A 63 -5.15 6.36 -5.99
N VAL A 64 -4.28 6.39 -4.97
CA VAL A 64 -4.08 5.27 -4.04
C VAL A 64 -5.38 4.93 -3.29
N VAL A 65 -6.05 5.94 -2.73
CA VAL A 65 -7.31 5.75 -1.99
C VAL A 65 -8.40 5.18 -2.90
N LYS A 66 -8.57 5.71 -4.12
CA LYS A 66 -9.53 5.17 -5.10
C LYS A 66 -9.23 3.73 -5.48
N ALA A 67 -7.96 3.38 -5.68
CA ALA A 67 -7.55 2.02 -5.99
C ALA A 67 -7.86 1.04 -4.85
N CYS A 68 -7.65 1.45 -3.59
CA CYS A 68 -8.04 0.68 -2.41
C CYS A 68 -9.55 0.46 -2.37
N LEU A 69 -10.35 1.53 -2.54
CA LEU A 69 -11.81 1.44 -2.53
C LEU A 69 -12.38 0.56 -3.66
N ALA A 70 -11.67 0.45 -4.80
CA ALA A 70 -12.08 -0.37 -5.93
C ALA A 70 -11.83 -1.89 -5.73
N VAL A 71 -11.00 -2.27 -4.75
CA VAL A 71 -10.68 -3.67 -4.45
C VAL A 71 -11.38 -4.05 -3.14
N SER A 72 -12.43 -4.87 -3.21
CA SER A 72 -13.27 -5.21 -2.05
C SER A 72 -12.53 -5.88 -0.89
N SER A 73 -11.44 -6.59 -1.16
CA SER A 73 -10.58 -7.20 -0.15
C SER A 73 -9.56 -6.22 0.45
N SER A 74 -9.49 -4.98 -0.03
CA SER A 74 -8.59 -3.95 0.51
C SER A 74 -9.26 -3.28 1.71
N VAL A 75 -8.76 -3.56 2.91
CA VAL A 75 -9.47 -3.27 4.18
C VAL A 75 -8.94 -2.05 4.93
N ALA A 76 -7.73 -1.59 4.64
CA ALA A 76 -7.11 -0.50 5.37
C ALA A 76 -6.04 0.25 4.57
N ILE A 77 -5.85 1.51 4.92
CA ILE A 77 -4.72 2.36 4.52
C ILE A 77 -4.15 3.01 5.78
N THR A 78 -2.85 2.85 5.98
CA THR A 78 -2.09 3.53 7.04
C THR A 78 -1.01 4.39 6.40
N SER A 79 -1.02 5.70 6.70
CA SER A 79 0.06 6.63 6.32
C SER A 79 1.28 6.39 7.19
N TRP A 80 2.49 6.47 6.63
CA TRP A 80 3.73 6.26 7.37
C TRP A 80 4.31 7.55 7.96
N GLY A 81 3.46 8.22 8.73
CA GLY A 81 3.75 9.50 9.37
C GLY A 81 2.60 10.48 9.23
N VAL A 82 2.70 11.55 10.02
CA VAL A 82 1.71 12.64 10.08
C VAL A 82 2.26 13.94 9.50
N SER A 83 3.58 14.17 9.57
CA SER A 83 4.20 15.45 9.21
C SER A 83 5.60 15.25 8.63
N ASP A 84 5.96 16.09 7.65
CA ASP A 84 7.28 16.11 7.01
C ASP A 84 8.38 16.80 7.83
N ILE A 85 8.07 17.27 9.05
CA ILE A 85 9.11 17.73 9.97
C ILE A 85 10.14 16.61 10.13
N VAL A 86 11.43 16.94 10.02
CA VAL A 86 12.55 16.01 9.82
C VAL A 86 12.61 14.83 10.82
N ILE A 87 12.09 15.01 12.04
CA ILE A 87 12.04 13.96 13.06
C ILE A 87 10.88 12.96 12.90
N ASN A 88 9.89 13.27 12.08
CA ASN A 88 8.60 12.58 12.00
C ASN A 88 8.43 11.73 10.73
N SER A 89 9.29 11.92 9.72
CA SER A 89 9.28 11.14 8.47
C SER A 89 10.68 10.59 8.18
N TRP A 90 10.78 9.27 7.96
CA TRP A 90 12.06 8.59 7.67
C TRP A 90 12.71 9.04 6.34
N ARG A 91 11.95 9.77 5.52
CA ARG A 91 12.35 10.29 4.21
C ARG A 91 11.88 11.73 4.02
N ALA A 92 11.98 12.53 5.08
CA ALA A 92 11.58 13.94 5.13
C ALA A 92 12.18 14.79 3.99
N SER A 93 13.36 14.43 3.47
CA SER A 93 14.00 15.11 2.33
C SER A 93 13.18 15.08 1.04
N THR A 94 12.15 14.23 0.96
CA THR A 94 11.27 14.09 -0.20
C THR A 94 9.89 14.69 0.00
N THR A 95 9.62 15.31 1.17
CA THR A 95 8.32 15.90 1.54
C THR A 95 7.14 14.97 1.18
N PRO A 96 7.12 13.71 1.67
CA PRO A 96 6.21 12.71 1.12
C PRO A 96 4.84 12.64 1.79
N LEU A 97 4.61 13.39 2.86
CA LEU A 97 3.35 13.40 3.59
C LEU A 97 2.50 14.63 3.15
N LEU A 98 1.23 14.65 3.58
CA LEU A 98 0.28 15.72 3.25
C LEU A 98 0.41 16.94 4.18
#